data_AF-A0A202DFU3-F1
#
_entry.id   AF-A0A202DFU3-F1
#
_cell.length_a   1.000
_cell.length_b   1.000
_cell.length_c   1.000
_cell.angle_alpha   90.00
_cell.angle_beta   90.00
_cell.angle_gamma   90.00
#
_symmetry.space_group_name_H-M   'P 1'
#
loop_
_entity.id
_entity.type
_entity.pdbx_description
1 polymer ?
#
loop_
_entity_poly.entity_id
_entity_poly.type
_entity_poly.pdbx_seq_one_letter_code
_entity_poly.pdbx_strand_id
1 'polypeptide(L)' 'MKIQTIFATIAALLLTGMAYMTFVFPKTVAQWADQGRELSSLEYMLANLSDFSTSYGLFIIPLLLIAFLGCIVWALRS' A
#
# COMPACT_ATOMS: atom_id res chain seq x y z
N MET A 1 16.44 16.52 -10.77
CA MET A 1 16.26 15.37 -9.87
C MET A 1 16.86 14.15 -10.56
N LYS A 2 17.77 13.38 -9.93
CA LYS A 2 18.36 12.20 -10.57
C LYS A 2 17.24 11.17 -10.84
N ILE A 3 17.23 10.49 -11.99
CA ILE A 3 16.17 9.52 -12.35
C ILE A 3 15.96 8.46 -11.26
N GLN A 4 17.04 8.09 -10.56
CA GLN A 4 17.06 7.10 -9.49
C GLN A 4 16.25 7.53 -8.26
N THR A 5 16.28 8.82 -7.90
CA THR A 5 15.49 9.32 -6.77
C THR A 5 14.00 9.37 -7.11
N ILE A 6 13.61 9.50 -8.38
CA ILE A 6 12.21 9.39 -8.83
C ILE A 6 11.70 7.97 -8.64
N PHE A 7 12.47 6.96 -9.07
CA PHE A 7 12.08 5.56 -8.89
C PHE A 7 12.01 5.17 -7.40
N ALA A 8 12.96 5.64 -6.60
CA ALA A 8 12.94 5.39 -5.16
C ALA A 8 11.73 6.02 -4.46
N THR A 9 11.35 7.25 -4.81
CA THR A 9 10.16 7.89 -4.21
C THR A 9 8.86 7.23 -4.65
N ILE A 10 8.74 6.82 -5.92
CA ILE A 10 7.56 6.07 -6.40
C ILE A 10 7.45 4.73 -5.66
N ALA A 11 8.55 3.98 -5.54
CA ALA A 11 8.58 2.72 -4.81
C ALA A 11 8.20 2.89 -3.33
N ALA A 12 8.69 3.96 -2.69
CA ALA A 12 8.32 4.28 -1.30
C ALA A 12 6.82 4.60 -1.15
N LEU A 13 6.25 5.38 -2.08
CA LEU A 13 4.82 5.70 -2.09
C LEU A 13 3.96 4.45 -2.26
N LEU A 14 4.33 3.56 -3.17
CA LEU A 14 3.62 2.30 -3.39
C LEU A 14 3.72 1.37 -2.17
N LEU A 15 4.91 1.25 -1.57
CA LEU A 15 5.14 0.45 -0.37
C LEU A 15 4.27 0.96 0.80
N THR A 16 4.32 2.26 1.07
CA THR A 16 3.57 2.87 2.17
C THR A 16 2.06 2.84 1.94
N GLY A 17 1.61 3.10 0.71
CA GLY A 17 0.20 3.00 0.32
C GLY A 17 -0.35 1.58 0.48
N MET A 18 0.38 0.56 0.03
CA MET A 18 -0.04 -0.83 0.22
C MET A 18 0.01 -1.26 1.68
N ALA A 19 1.04 -0.85 2.44
CA ALA A 19 1.10 -1.14 3.87
C ALA A 19 -0.10 -0.52 4.61
N TYR A 20 -0.48 0.71 4.26
CA TYR A 20 -1.66 1.36 4.82
C TYR A 20 -2.95 0.60 4.48
N MET A 21 -3.16 0.22 3.23
CA MET A 21 -4.34 -0.56 2.80
C MET A 21 -4.39 -1.97 3.39
N THR A 22 -3.23 -2.55 3.72
CA THR A 22 -3.14 -3.90 4.29
C THR A 22 -3.40 -3.92 5.78
N PHE A 23 -2.86 -2.94 6.53
CA PHE A 23 -2.82 -2.97 8.00
C PHE A 23 -3.66 -1.90 8.70
N VAL A 24 -3.89 -0.75 8.05
CA VAL A 24 -4.55 0.41 8.68
C VAL A 24 -5.98 0.56 8.18
N PHE A 25 -6.18 0.54 6.86
CA PHE A 25 -7.49 0.72 6.23
C PHE A 25 -8.56 -0.32 6.65
N PRO A 26 -8.25 -1.62 6.87
CA PRO A 26 -9.25 -2.59 7.33
C PRO A 26 -9.91 -2.19 8.65
N LYS A 27 -9.21 -1.43 9.50
CA LYS A 27 -9.78 -0.91 10.75
C LYS A 27 -10.87 0.13 10.48
N THR A 28 -10.69 0.95 9.45
CA THR A 28 -11.70 1.91 9.00
C THR A 28 -12.92 1.19 8.42
N VAL A 29 -12.70 0.13 7.64
CA VAL A 29 -13.79 -0.73 7.13
C VAL A 29 -14.58 -1.36 8.27
N ALA A 30 -13.91 -1.89 9.29
CA ALA A 30 -14.56 -2.43 10.49
C ALA A 30 -15.39 -1.37 11.24
N GLN A 31 -14.87 -0.13 11.37
CA GLN A 31 -15.61 0.98 11.96
C GLN A 31 -16.85 1.36 11.13
N TRP A 32 -16.77 1.31 9.80
CA TRP A 32 -17.93 1.57 8.96
C TRP A 32 -19.00 0.47 9.09
N ALA A 33 -18.58 -0.80 9.20
CA ALA A 33 -19.49 -1.90 9.47
C ALA A 33 -20.22 -1.74 10.82
N ASP A 34 -19.51 -1.31 11.87
CA ASP A 34 -20.08 -1.06 13.19
C ASP A 34 -21.06 0.13 13.21
N GLN A 35 -20.90 1.09 12.30
CA GLN A 35 -21.80 2.24 12.19
C GLN A 35 -23.14 1.91 11.53
N GLY A 36 -23.28 0.73 10.90
CA GLY A 36 -24.53 0.28 10.27
C GLY A 36 -25.05 1.22 9.17
N ARG A 37 -24.22 2.15 8.69
CA ARG A 37 -24.55 3.12 7.66
C ARG A 37 -24.37 2.47 6.29
N GLU A 38 -25.25 2.80 5.34
CA GLU A 38 -25.03 2.43 3.95
C GLU A 38 -23.74 3.08 3.42
N LEU A 39 -22.81 2.21 3.01
CA LEU A 39 -21.57 2.59 2.37
C LEU A 39 -21.86 3.10 0.95
N SER A 40 -21.28 4.25 0.61
CA SER A 40 -21.23 4.75 -0.75
C SER A 40 -20.50 3.74 -1.66
N SER A 41 -20.82 3.73 -2.95
CA SER A 41 -20.19 2.84 -3.94
C SER A 41 -18.66 2.96 -3.95
N LEU A 42 -18.11 4.14 -3.65
CA LEU A 42 -16.67 4.35 -3.52
C LEU A 42 -16.10 3.69 -2.25
N GLU A 43 -16.81 3.79 -1.12
CA GLU A 43 -16.39 3.19 0.15
C GLU A 43 -16.40 1.66 0.05
N TYR A 44 -17.40 1.09 -0.63
CA TYR A 44 -17.45 -0.34 -0.98
C TYR A 44 -16.27 -0.78 -1.84
N MET A 45 -15.92 0.00 -2.87
CA MET A 45 -14.81 -0.31 -3.76
C MET A 45 -13.46 -0.27 -3.00
N LEU A 46 -13.29 0.70 -2.10
CA LEU A 46 -12.11 0.79 -1.25
C LEU A 46 -12.04 -0.36 -0.23
N ALA A 47 -13.18 -0.78 0.35
CA ALA A 47 -13.23 -1.93 1.25
C ALA A 47 -12.78 -3.22 0.53
N ASN A 48 -13.30 -3.48 -0.68
CA ASN A 48 -12.86 -4.62 -1.50
C ASN A 48 -11.37 -4.56 -1.86
N LEU A 49 -10.86 -3.37 -2.18
CA LEU A 49 -9.43 -3.17 -2.47
C LEU A 49 -8.57 -3.42 -1.23
N SER A 50 -9.06 -3.05 -0.05
CA SER A 50 -8.43 -3.35 1.22
C SER A 50 -8.41 -4.84 1.49
N ASP A 51 -9.52 -5.56 1.30
CA ASP A 51 -9.57 -7.01 1.50
C ASP A 51 -8.60 -7.75 0.57
N PHE A 52 -8.53 -7.33 -0.70
CA PHE A 52 -7.52 -7.81 -1.62
C PHE A 52 -6.09 -7.51 -1.12
N SER A 53 -5.86 -6.29 -0.66
CA SER A 53 -4.56 -5.88 -0.12
C SER A 53 -4.21 -6.63 1.16
N THR A 54 -5.17 -6.97 2.03
CA THR A 54 -4.92 -7.77 3.24
C THR A 54 -4.63 -9.23 2.90
N SER A 55 -5.28 -9.78 1.87
CA SER A 55 -5.05 -11.16 1.41
C SER A 55 -3.67 -11.34 0.76
N TYR A 56 -3.27 -10.43 -0.13
CA TYR A 56 -2.01 -10.52 -0.87
C TYR A 56 -0.87 -9.69 -0.28
N GLY A 57 -1.15 -8.77 0.64
CA GLY A 57 -0.20 -7.81 1.20
C GLY A 57 0.95 -8.47 1.93
N LEU A 58 0.72 -9.62 2.59
CA LEU A 58 1.79 -10.39 3.23
C LEU A 58 2.85 -10.89 2.23
N PHE A 59 2.48 -11.12 0.97
CA PHE A 59 3.42 -11.50 -0.09
C PHE A 59 3.94 -10.29 -0.88
N ILE A 60 3.07 -9.31 -1.15
CA ILE A 60 3.39 -8.15 -1.98
C ILE A 60 4.28 -7.13 -1.24
N ILE A 61 4.06 -6.91 0.06
CA ILE A 61 4.87 -5.97 0.86
C ILE A 61 6.35 -6.36 0.91
N PRO A 62 6.76 -7.61 1.27
CA PRO A 62 8.17 -7.98 1.27
C PRO A 62 8.79 -7.90 -0.13
N LEU A 63 8.04 -8.21 -1.19
CA LEU A 63 8.50 -8.06 -2.58
C LEU A 63 8.81 -6.59 -2.92
N LEU A 64 7.90 -5.67 -2.58
CA LEU A 64 8.10 -4.23 -2.73
C LEU A 64 9.26 -3.70 -1.87
N LEU A 65 9.45 -4.27 -0.69
CA LEU A 65 10.53 -3.88 0.23
C LEU A 65 11.90 -4.27 -0.35
N ILE A 66 12.03 -5.48 -0.93
CA ILE A 66 13.23 -5.91 -1.64
C ILE A 66 13.48 -5.01 -2.86
N ALA A 67 12.45 -4.71 -3.65
CA ALA A 67 12.57 -3.82 -4.80
C ALA A 67 13.04 -2.41 -4.39
N PHE A 68 12.49 -1.87 -3.30
CA PHE A 68 12.88 -0.58 -2.75
C PHE A 68 14.34 -0.58 -2.26
N LEU A 69 14.78 -1.60 -1.53
CA LEU A 69 16.17 -1.75 -1.12
C LEU A 69 17.11 -1.86 -2.32
N GLY A 70 16.72 -2.62 -3.35
CA GLY A 70 17.47 -2.71 -4.61
C GLY A 70 17.64 -1.35 -5.30
N CYS A 71 16.57 -0.54 -5.35
CA CYS A 71 16.63 0.83 -5.88
C CYS A 71 17.55 1.73 -5.06
N ILE A 72 17.55 1.61 -3.72
CA ILE A 72 18.46 2.39 -2.85
C ILE A 72 19.91 1.99 -3.09
N VAL A 73 20.22 0.69 -3.10
CA VAL A 73 21.59 0.19 -3.33
C VAL A 73 22.10 0.66 -4.69
N TRP A 74 21.25 0.62 -5.72
CA TRP A 74 21.58 1.12 -7.05
C TRP A 74 21.80 2.63 -7.08
N ALA A 75 20.98 3.40 -6.34
CA ALA A 75 21.14 4.85 -6.22
C ALA A 75 22.39 5.27 -5.43
N LEU A 76 22.81 4.49 -4.42
CA LEU A 76 24.03 4.75 -3.65
C LEU A 76 25.31 4.40 -4.42
N ARG A 77 25.22 3.48 -5.38
CA ARG A 77 26.37 3.04 -6.20
C ARG A 77 26.66 3.97 -7.40
N SER A 78 25.78 4.94 -7.70
CA SER A 78 25.84 5.79 -8.90
C SER A 78 26.01 7.28 -8.60
#